data_AF-A0A6N7V8I1-F1
#
_entry.id   AF-A0A6N7V8I1-F1
#
_cell.length_a   1.000
_cell.length_b   1.000
_cell.length_c   1.000
_cell.angle_alpha   90.00
_cell.angle_beta   90.00
_cell.angle_gamma   90.00
#
_symmetry.space_group_name_H-M   'P 1'
#
loop_
_entity.id
_entity.type
_entity.pdbx_description
1 polymer ?
#
loop_
_entity_poly.entity_id
_entity_poly.type
_entity_poly.pdbx_seq_one_letter_code
_entity_poly.pdbx_strand_id
1 'polypeptide(L)'
;MNDVLPDAAVPELLLLTRPGCHLCQAAREVLDRVSADLGVPWQERSIADDPELLERFAEEIPVLMIDGVQRDFWQIDESRLRRLLSA
;
A
#
# COMPACT_ATOMS: atom_id res chain seq x y z
N MET A 1 -5.25 -33.28 3.26
CA MET A 1 -4.83 -32.77 1.94
C MET A 1 -5.91 -31.79 1.51
N ASN A 2 -5.91 -30.53 1.91
CA ASN A 2 -4.84 -29.55 1.85
C ASN A 2 -4.98 -28.61 3.06
N ASP A 3 -4.05 -28.72 4.01
CA ASP A 3 -3.98 -27.86 5.17
C ASP A 3 -3.17 -26.62 4.75
N VAL A 4 -3.84 -25.60 4.22
CA VAL A 4 -3.23 -24.26 4.08
C VAL A 4 -3.41 -23.59 5.43
N LEU A 5 -2.52 -23.89 6.36
CA LEU A 5 -2.27 -23.01 7.49
C LEU A 5 -1.82 -21.68 6.87
N PRO A 6 -2.40 -20.53 7.25
CA PRO A 6 -1.79 -19.25 6.93
C PRO A 6 -0.48 -19.18 7.72
N ASP A 7 0.60 -19.64 7.10
CA ASP A 7 1.98 -19.34 7.48
C ASP A 7 2.05 -17.84 7.66
N ALA A 8 2.17 -17.37 8.91
CA ALA A 8 2.29 -15.97 9.32
C ALA A 8 2.04 -14.97 8.16
N ALA A 9 0.77 -14.75 7.82
CA ALA A 9 0.39 -14.23 6.51
C ALA A 9 1.14 -12.93 6.20
N VAL A 10 1.97 -12.97 5.16
CA VAL A 10 2.69 -11.78 4.69
C VAL A 10 1.64 -10.72 4.37
N PRO A 11 1.70 -9.53 5.01
CA PRO A 11 0.64 -8.54 4.90
C PRO A 11 0.48 -8.06 3.45
N GLU A 12 -0.76 -7.99 2.96
CA GLU A 12 -1.02 -7.53 1.61
C GLU A 12 -0.91 -6.00 1.52
N LEU A 13 0.19 -5.50 0.96
CA LEU A 13 0.42 -4.08 0.74
C LEU A 13 -0.11 -3.64 -0.63
N LEU A 14 -1.04 -2.68 -0.64
CA LEU A 14 -1.59 -2.10 -1.86
C LEU A 14 -1.55 -0.56 -1.82
N LEU A 15 -0.83 0.04 -2.76
CA LEU A 15 -0.78 1.49 -2.94
C LEU A 15 -1.74 1.93 -4.03
N LEU A 16 -2.74 2.72 -3.66
CA LEU A 16 -3.63 3.40 -4.60
C LEU A 16 -2.99 4.70 -5.07
N THR A 17 -2.83 4.82 -6.39
CA THR A 17 -2.19 5.97 -7.02
C THR A 17 -3.04 6.54 -8.15
N ARG A 18 -2.62 7.69 -8.69
CA ARG A 18 -3.18 8.25 -9.93
C ARG A 18 -2.06 8.77 -10.82
N PRO A 19 -2.25 8.80 -12.15
CA PRO A 19 -1.28 9.37 -13.07
C PRO A 19 -1.04 10.85 -12.75
N GLY A 20 0.21 11.30 -12.89
CA GLY A 20 0.60 12.71 -12.71
C GLY A 20 0.67 13.19 -11.26
N CYS A 21 0.67 12.31 -10.25
CA CYS A 21 0.75 12.70 -8.85
C CYS A 21 2.18 12.57 -8.29
N HIS A 22 2.80 13.70 -7.93
CA HIS A 22 4.13 13.72 -7.31
C HIS A 22 4.16 13.03 -5.94
N LEU A 23 3.09 13.15 -5.13
CA LEU A 23 3.01 12.48 -3.83
C LEU A 23 3.03 10.95 -3.96
N CYS A 24 2.44 10.40 -5.02
CA CYS A 24 2.51 8.96 -5.30
C CYS A 24 3.95 8.50 -5.56
N GLN A 25 4.80 9.34 -6.17
CA GLN A 25 6.20 8.99 -6.39
C GLN A 25 6.95 8.82 -5.07
N ALA A 26 6.81 9.77 -4.15
CA ALA A 26 7.40 9.66 -2.82
C ALA A 26 6.90 8.43 -2.05
N ALA A 27 5.60 8.13 -2.13
CA ALA A 27 5.00 6.95 -1.52
C ALA A 27 5.59 5.64 -2.06
N ARG A 28 5.79 5.52 -3.38
CA ARG A 28 6.44 4.37 -4.02
C ARG A 28 7.86 4.17 -3.52
N GLU A 29 8.64 5.25 -3.42
CA GLU A 29 10.03 5.16 -2.93
C GLU A 29 10.09 4.64 -1.49
N VAL A 30 9.16 5.08 -0.63
CA VAL A 30 9.05 4.59 0.75
C VAL A 30 8.70 3.11 0.77
N LEU A 31 7.69 2.70 0.00
CA LEU A 31 7.28 1.29 -0.07
C LEU A 31 8.39 0.41 -0.63
N ASP A 32 9.07 0.82 -1.70
CA ASP A 32 10.19 0.09 -2.31
C ASP A 32 11.32 -0.15 -1.29
N ARG A 33 11.69 0.88 -0.53
CA ARG A 33 12.71 0.75 0.53
C ARG A 33 12.31 -0.21 1.63
N VAL A 34 11.09 -0.08 2.16
CA VAL A 34 10.63 -0.92 3.28
C VAL A 34 10.35 -2.34 2.84
N SER A 35 9.78 -2.53 1.65
CA SER A 35 9.55 -3.85 1.06
C SER A 35 10.86 -4.59 0.79
N ALA A 36 11.88 -3.90 0.27
CA ALA A 36 13.20 -4.48 0.09
C ALA A 36 13.88 -4.85 1.42
N ASP A 37 13.72 -4.04 2.46
CA ASP A 37 14.29 -4.26 3.79
C ASP A 37 13.62 -5.44 4.53
N LEU A 38 12.29 -5.52 4.46
CA LEU A 38 11.49 -6.53 5.19
C LEU A 38 11.15 -7.77 4.35
N GLY A 39 11.43 -7.76 3.04
CA GLY A 39 11.06 -8.83 2.12
C GLY A 39 9.54 -8.95 1.89
N VAL A 40 8.78 -7.86 2.10
CA VAL A 40 7.31 -7.85 1.95
C VAL A 40 6.94 -7.31 0.57
N PRO A 41 6.27 -8.08 -0.29
CA PRO A 41 5.84 -7.59 -1.60
C PRO A 41 4.71 -6.55 -1.46
N TRP A 42 4.67 -5.59 -2.39
CA TRP A 42 3.58 -4.63 -2.49
C TRP A 42 3.11 -4.49 -3.93
N GLN A 43 1.86 -4.06 -4.08
CA GLN A 43 1.23 -3.85 -5.38
C GLN A 43 0.81 -2.39 -5.53
N GLU A 44 0.83 -1.92 -6.77
CA GLU A 44 0.28 -0.61 -7.13
C GLU A 44 -1.01 -0.79 -7.92
N ARG A 45 -2.01 0.03 -7.62
CA ARG A 45 -3.22 0.14 -8.43
C ARG A 45 -3.58 1.58 -8.70
N SER A 46 -3.89 1.88 -9.96
CA SER A 46 -4.37 3.21 -10.30
C SER A 46 -5.87 3.32 -10.06
N ILE A 47 -6.30 4.34 -9.33
CA ILE A 47 -7.72 4.65 -9.17
C ILE A 47 -8.33 5.25 -10.44
N ALA A 48 -7.52 5.66 -11.43
CA ALA A 48 -8.00 6.30 -12.63
C ALA A 48 -8.78 5.36 -13.57
N ASP A 49 -8.57 4.04 -13.44
CA ASP A 49 -9.23 3.01 -14.22
C ASP A 49 -10.45 2.39 -13.50
N ASP A 50 -10.63 2.71 -12.21
CA ASP A 50 -11.63 2.11 -11.33
C ASP A 50 -12.56 3.22 -10.79
N PRO A 51 -13.77 3.41 -11.36
CA PRO A 51 -14.65 4.52 -11.00
C PRO A 51 -15.04 4.49 -9.51
N GLU A 52 -15.24 3.31 -8.93
CA GLU A 52 -15.55 3.17 -7.50
C GLU A 52 -14.39 3.61 -6.60
N LEU A 53 -13.14 3.31 -6.99
CA LEU A 53 -11.96 3.79 -6.25
C LEU A 53 -11.74 5.28 -6.46
N LEU A 54 -12.01 5.78 -7.66
CA LEU A 54 -11.91 7.20 -7.98
C LEU A 54 -12.87 8.02 -7.10
N GLU A 55 -14.14 7.64 -7.04
CA GLU A 55 -15.15 8.33 -6.23
C GLU A 55 -14.83 8.29 -4.74
N ARG A 56 -14.23 7.19 -4.26
CA ARG A 56 -13.93 7.02 -2.83
C ARG A 56 -12.63 7.67 -2.37
N PHE A 57 -11.58 7.60 -3.18
CA PHE A 57 -10.22 7.92 -2.75
C PHE A 57 -9.56 9.07 -3.53
N ALA A 58 -10.22 9.68 -4.53
CA ALA A 58 -9.60 10.72 -5.37
C ALA A 58 -8.99 11.89 -4.60
N GLU A 59 -9.56 12.26 -3.46
CA GLU A 59 -9.09 13.34 -2.59
C GLU A 59 -8.01 12.89 -1.59
N GLU A 60 -7.83 11.59 -1.40
CA GLU A 60 -6.94 10.99 -0.39
C GLU A 60 -5.65 10.41 -0.98
N ILE A 61 -5.53 10.33 -2.32
CA ILE A 61 -4.34 9.80 -3.01
C ILE A 61 -3.05 10.54 -2.59
N PRO A 62 -1.93 9.83 -2.37
CA PRO A 62 -1.75 8.37 -2.36
C PRO A 62 -2.38 7.71 -1.13
N VAL A 63 -3.02 6.55 -1.30
CA VAL A 63 -3.60 5.77 -0.20
C VAL A 63 -2.89 4.42 -0.07
N LEU A 64 -2.40 4.11 1.12
CA LEU A 64 -1.84 2.81 1.44
C LEU A 64 -2.89 1.93 2.13
N MET A 65 -3.12 0.76 1.57
CA MET A 65 -3.92 -0.30 2.15
C MET A 65 -3.02 -1.45 2.60
N ILE A 66 -3.30 -1.98 3.79
CA ILE A 66 -2.66 -3.17 4.35
C ILE A 66 -3.76 -4.15 4.72
N ASP A 67 -3.76 -5.34 4.12
CA ASP A 67 -4.80 -6.37 4.28
C ASP A 67 -6.20 -5.83 4.01
N GLY A 68 -6.34 -5.03 2.94
CA GLY A 68 -7.60 -4.39 2.54
C GLY A 68 -8.05 -3.22 3.44
N VAL A 69 -7.26 -2.85 4.44
CA VAL A 69 -7.57 -1.73 5.36
C VAL A 69 -6.71 -0.52 5.03
N GLN A 70 -7.33 0.64 4.80
CA GLN A 70 -6.63 1.91 4.67
C GLN A 70 -5.83 2.22 5.94
N ARG A 71 -4.50 2.34 5.82
CA ARG A 71 -3.60 2.66 6.94
C ARG A 71 -3.09 4.08 6.88
N ASP A 72 -2.78 4.56 5.68
CA ASP A 72 -2.15 5.86 5.45
C ASP A 72 -2.68 6.51 4.18
N PHE A 73 -2.67 7.85 4.15
CA PHE A 73 -3.06 8.63 2.98
C PHE A 73 -2.33 9.97 2.91
N TRP A 74 -2.27 10.61 1.73
CA TRP A 74 -1.49 11.83 1.38
C TRP A 74 0.03 11.70 1.50
N GLN A 75 0.56 11.29 2.65
CA GLN A 75 1.98 11.09 2.88
C GLN A 75 2.20 9.74 3.55
N ILE A 76 2.88 8.84 2.85
CA ILE A 76 3.26 7.55 3.41
C ILE A 76 4.56 7.73 4.18
N ASP A 77 4.51 7.61 5.51
CA ASP A 77 5.69 7.73 6.36
C ASP A 77 6.40 6.38 6.52
N GLU A 78 7.69 6.36 6.21
CA GLU A 78 8.51 5.14 6.27
C GLU A 78 8.54 4.53 7.67
N SER A 79 8.67 5.36 8.71
CA SER A 79 8.78 4.87 10.09
C SER A 79 7.47 4.24 10.54
N ARG A 80 6.34 4.84 10.15
CA ARG A 80 5.01 4.31 10.43
C ARG A 80 4.75 3.02 9.68
N LEU A 81 5.11 2.95 8.40
CA LEU A 81 4.99 1.74 7.58
C LEU A 81 5.77 0.58 8.19
N ARG A 82 7.05 0.78 8.54
CA ARG A 82 7.88 -0.23 9.20
C ARG A 82 7.25 -0.77 10.49
N ARG A 83 6.67 0.12 11.31
CA ARG A 83 5.99 -0.28 12.54
C ARG A 83 4.73 -1.12 12.29
N LEU A 84 3.98 -0.84 11.24
CA LEU A 84 2.78 -1.60 10.87
C LEU A 84 3.13 -3.01 10.39
N LEU A 85 4.29 -3.16 9.73
CA LEU A 85 4.74 -4.43 9.14
C LEU A 85 5.57 -5.30 10.09
N SER A 86 6.11 -4.72 11.17
CA SER A 86 6.96 -5.41 12.14
C SER A 86 6.23 -5.74 13.46
N ALA A 87 4.93 -5.49 13.55
CA ALA A 87 4.10 -5.78 14.72
C ALA A 87 3.57 -7.21 14.70
#